data_AF-A0A3P6GDY9-F1
#
_entry.id   AF-A0A3P6GDY9-F1
#
_cell.length_a   1.000
_cell.length_b   1.000
_cell.length_c   1.000
_cell.angle_alpha   90.00
_cell.angle_beta   90.00
_cell.angle_gamma   90.00
#
_symmetry.space_group_name_H-M   'P 1'
#
loop_
_entity.id
_entity.type
_entity.pdbx_description
1 polymer ?
#
loop_
_entity_poly.entity_id
_entity_poly.type
_entity_poly.pdbx_seq_one_letter_code
_entity_poly.pdbx_strand_id
1 'polypeptide(L)'
;MEHLLKSRGNRFNDGVFRGLSGVYVGDDGVNVTFLKLVYEHTSGETIEVMHGVEIGNVEEFEFSYPEEYVTSLEWTCGVHLTLRRLIFRTSNGRTSRAFGNDQGVFPEIPVLVESNRDEAPAVVGFRGRYDHHGIIELKAYFGPPPPKKLREIGGLGGEEWDDGKHEHVKTIHIGRGASGLTMLQVDYKDGTTLVQGDRHGMVTLSKDTFEIPYETDHLVTVEVYRNKVGREDECISALRFKTRNGLVSEMYGVASGEMHSLTGHKAACCF
;
A
#
# COMPACT_ATOMS: atom_id res chain seq x y z
N MET A 1 18.84 -4.45 30.27
CA MET A 1 18.15 -3.34 29.59
C MET A 1 16.64 -3.54 29.57
N GLU A 2 16.12 -4.68 29.08
CA GLU A 2 14.66 -4.98 29.04
C GLU A 2 13.93 -4.91 30.39
N HIS A 3 14.55 -5.31 31.50
CA HIS A 3 13.92 -5.29 32.82
C HIS A 3 13.75 -3.87 33.42
N LEU A 4 14.61 -2.90 33.07
CA LEU A 4 14.51 -1.49 33.49
C LEU A 4 13.50 -0.70 32.67
N LEU A 5 13.29 -1.11 31.42
CA LEU A 5 12.31 -0.55 30.50
C LEU A 5 10.87 -0.87 30.94
N LYS A 6 10.61 -2.00 31.61
CA LYS A 6 9.24 -2.48 31.89
C LYS A 6 8.39 -1.59 32.83
N SER A 7 8.99 -0.74 33.68
CA SER A 7 8.29 0.01 34.74
C SER A 7 8.21 1.52 34.55
N ARG A 8 8.78 2.10 33.47
CA ARG A 8 8.86 3.56 33.27
C ARG A 8 8.12 4.00 32.00
N GLY A 9 7.33 5.06 32.11
CA GLY A 9 6.65 5.74 31.00
C GLY A 9 5.27 5.20 30.64
N ASN A 10 4.49 6.03 29.95
CA ASN A 10 3.21 5.70 29.38
C ASN A 10 3.41 4.78 28.17
N ARG A 11 2.61 3.72 28.10
CA ARG A 11 2.61 2.77 26.97
C ARG A 11 1.61 3.22 25.92
N PHE A 12 1.95 3.03 24.66
CA PHE A 12 1.02 3.18 23.54
C PHE A 12 1.10 1.99 22.59
N ASN A 13 -0.01 1.76 21.89
CA ASN A 13 -0.15 0.72 20.88
C ASN A 13 -1.27 1.16 19.93
N ASP A 14 -0.90 1.59 18.73
CA ASP A 14 -1.84 2.20 17.79
C ASP A 14 -2.65 1.11 17.06
N GLY A 15 -2.15 -0.12 17.04
CA GLY A 15 -2.71 -1.22 16.25
C GLY A 15 -2.13 -1.27 14.85
N VAL A 16 -2.87 -1.92 13.94
CA VAL A 16 -2.46 -2.16 12.54
C VAL A 16 -3.45 -1.43 11.63
N PHE A 17 -2.91 -0.62 10.73
CA PHE A 17 -3.67 0.16 9.76
C PHE A 17 -3.39 -0.33 8.33
N ARG A 18 -4.06 0.28 7.35
CA ARG A 18 -3.82 -0.01 5.93
C ARG A 18 -2.48 0.54 5.46
N GLY A 19 -2.07 1.68 5.98
CA GLY A 19 -0.81 2.33 5.67
C GLY A 19 -0.50 3.49 6.60
N LEU A 20 0.77 3.88 6.64
CA LEU A 20 1.27 5.08 7.29
C LEU A 20 1.50 6.13 6.20
N SER A 21 0.64 7.14 6.13
CA SER A 21 0.66 8.18 5.09
C SER A 21 1.37 9.46 5.50
N GLY A 22 1.64 9.65 6.80
CA GLY A 22 2.36 10.82 7.29
C GLY A 22 3.12 10.54 8.58
N VAL A 23 4.31 11.13 8.70
CA VAL A 23 5.18 11.03 9.87
C VAL A 23 5.71 12.41 10.20
N TYR A 24 5.45 12.86 11.42
CA TYR A 24 5.96 14.11 11.97
C TYR A 24 6.75 13.79 13.23
N VAL A 25 7.96 14.32 13.31
CA VAL A 25 8.88 14.04 14.41
C VAL A 25 9.24 15.36 15.08
N GLY A 26 8.98 15.44 16.39
CA GLY A 26 9.52 16.50 17.22
C GLY A 26 10.82 16.05 17.88
N ASP A 27 11.84 16.89 17.79
CA ASP A 27 13.11 16.69 18.47
C ASP A 27 13.65 18.02 19.04
N ASP A 28 14.40 17.93 20.14
CA ASP A 28 15.02 19.08 20.83
C ASP A 28 16.52 19.25 20.50
N GLY A 29 17.01 18.59 19.44
CA GLY A 29 18.44 18.47 19.10
C GLY A 29 19.23 17.48 19.96
N VAL A 30 18.62 16.91 21.00
CA VAL A 30 19.20 15.89 21.87
C VAL A 30 18.42 14.57 21.79
N ASN A 31 17.10 14.63 21.92
CA ASN A 31 16.20 13.50 21.97
C ASN A 31 15.03 13.68 20.99
N VAL A 32 14.46 12.55 20.58
CA VAL A 32 13.15 12.51 19.93
C VAL A 32 12.08 12.59 21.01
N THR A 33 11.35 13.69 21.01
CA THR A 33 10.40 14.06 22.06
C THR A 33 8.97 13.69 21.68
N PHE A 34 8.64 13.76 20.39
CA PHE A 34 7.27 13.67 19.90
C PHE A 34 7.16 12.93 18.57
N LEU A 35 6.05 12.22 18.39
CA LEU A 35 5.62 11.65 17.11
C LEU A 35 4.17 12.01 16.86
N LYS A 36 3.88 12.58 15.69
CA LYS A 36 2.53 12.58 15.11
C LYS A 36 2.53 11.68 13.88
N LEU A 37 1.57 10.77 13.83
CA LEU A 37 1.47 9.70 12.85
C LEU A 37 0.10 9.80 12.17
N VAL A 38 0.09 9.78 10.84
CA VAL A 38 -1.14 9.78 10.05
C VAL A 38 -1.28 8.41 9.40
N TYR A 39 -2.35 7.70 9.76
CA TYR A 39 -2.64 6.37 9.26
C TYR A 39 -3.86 6.37 8.36
N GLU A 40 -3.87 5.53 7.32
CA GLU A 40 -5.05 5.25 6.50
C GLU A 40 -5.77 4.00 7.03
N HIS A 41 -7.09 4.08 7.22
CA HIS A 41 -7.95 2.94 7.50
C HIS A 41 -8.25 2.12 6.24
N THR A 42 -8.82 0.92 6.40
CA THR A 42 -9.25 0.11 5.26
C THR A 42 -10.28 0.80 4.38
N SER A 43 -11.11 1.68 4.96
CA SER A 43 -12.09 2.54 4.27
C SER A 43 -11.48 3.65 3.40
N GLY A 44 -10.20 3.98 3.58
CA GLY A 44 -9.54 5.12 2.96
C GLY A 44 -9.57 6.41 3.79
N GLU A 45 -10.30 6.42 4.92
CA GLU A 45 -10.25 7.55 5.87
C GLU A 45 -8.93 7.59 6.62
N THR A 46 -8.47 8.77 6.98
CA THR A 46 -7.22 8.96 7.75
C THR A 46 -7.49 9.28 9.21
N ILE A 47 -6.63 8.78 10.09
CA ILE A 47 -6.59 9.14 11.51
C ILE A 47 -5.22 9.67 11.89
N GLU A 48 -5.21 10.68 12.76
CA GLU A 48 -3.99 11.22 13.35
C GLU A 48 -3.83 10.72 14.79
N VAL A 49 -2.64 10.23 15.12
CA VAL A 49 -2.29 9.77 16.47
C VAL A 49 -1.00 10.45 16.91
N MET A 50 -0.94 10.86 18.18
CA MET A 50 0.17 11.63 18.74
C MET A 50 0.73 10.97 20.00
N HIS A 51 2.06 10.89 20.10
CA HIS A 51 2.78 10.30 21.24
C HIS A 51 3.95 11.17 21.67
N GLY A 52 4.29 11.11 22.95
CA GLY A 52 5.40 11.88 23.50
C GLY A 52 4.98 13.26 24.01
N VAL A 53 5.93 14.18 24.03
CA VAL A 53 5.75 15.56 24.49
C VAL A 53 6.18 16.48 23.37
N GLU A 54 5.26 17.29 22.86
CA GLU A 54 5.49 18.23 21.76
C GLU A 54 6.43 19.36 22.20
N ILE A 55 7.74 19.10 22.15
CA ILE A 55 8.82 20.01 22.53
C ILE A 55 9.83 20.06 21.39
N GLY A 56 10.27 21.28 21.05
CA GLY A 56 11.24 21.51 19.98
C GLY A 56 10.57 21.79 18.65
N ASN A 57 11.30 21.54 17.56
CA ASN A 57 10.78 21.73 16.21
C ASN A 57 10.14 20.43 15.73
N VAL A 58 8.85 20.47 15.41
CA VAL A 58 8.15 19.36 14.75
C VAL A 58 8.37 19.49 13.25
N GLU A 59 8.94 18.46 12.66
CA GLU A 59 9.24 18.39 11.23
C GLU A 59 8.53 17.20 10.59
N GLU A 60 8.00 17.40 9.39
CA GLU A 60 7.45 16.34 8.57
C GLU A 60 8.56 15.56 7.87
N PHE A 61 8.53 14.23 7.99
CA PHE A 61 9.28 13.36 7.08
C PHE A 61 8.45 13.13 5.82
N GLU A 62 8.72 13.92 4.78
CA GLU A 62 7.98 13.85 3.52
C GLU A 62 8.37 12.64 2.65
N PHE A 63 7.38 11.82 2.30
CA PHE A 63 7.49 10.73 1.32
C PHE A 63 6.20 10.63 0.50
N SER A 64 6.30 10.15 -0.74
CA SER A 64 5.18 10.15 -1.69
C SER A 64 4.22 8.97 -1.50
N TYR A 65 3.45 8.90 -0.42
CA TYR A 65 2.46 7.85 -0.21
C TYR A 65 1.33 7.86 -1.28
N PRO A 66 0.86 6.71 -1.81
CA PRO A 66 1.28 5.33 -1.53
C PRO A 66 2.45 4.83 -2.43
N GLU A 67 2.98 5.66 -3.32
CA GLU A 67 4.08 5.32 -4.23
C GLU A 67 5.39 5.01 -3.48
N GLU A 68 5.60 5.69 -2.37
CA GLU A 68 6.68 5.51 -1.43
C GLU A 68 6.08 5.26 -0.04
N TYR A 69 6.64 4.30 0.70
CA TYR A 69 6.17 3.97 2.05
C TYR A 69 7.35 3.62 2.96
N VAL A 70 7.17 3.79 4.26
CA VAL A 70 8.19 3.45 5.26
C VAL A 70 8.36 1.94 5.36
N THR A 71 9.60 1.46 5.28
CA THR A 71 9.95 0.03 5.31
C THR A 71 10.68 -0.38 6.57
N SER A 72 11.43 0.53 7.19
CA SER A 72 12.09 0.29 8.46
C SER A 72 12.41 1.58 9.18
N LEU A 73 12.75 1.45 10.45
CA LEU A 73 13.34 2.51 11.23
C LEU A 73 14.56 2.01 11.99
N GLU A 74 15.49 2.90 12.24
CA GLU A 74 16.65 2.67 13.07
C GLU A 74 16.66 3.75 14.15
N TRP A 75 16.83 3.35 15.41
CA TRP A 75 16.92 4.31 16.49
C TRP A 75 17.94 3.93 17.54
N THR A 76 18.45 4.92 18.25
CA THR A 76 19.43 4.75 19.33
C THR A 76 18.89 5.25 20.65
N CYS A 77 19.46 4.74 21.74
CA CYS A 77 19.05 5.06 23.09
C CYS A 77 20.07 6.00 23.76
N GLY A 78 19.60 7.09 24.36
CA GLY A 78 20.42 8.07 25.06
C GLY A 78 20.60 7.77 26.55
N VAL A 79 21.26 8.70 27.26
CA VAL A 79 21.61 8.59 28.69
C VAL A 79 20.38 8.44 29.59
N HIS A 80 19.23 8.99 29.20
CA HIS A 80 17.97 8.91 29.95
C HIS A 80 17.04 7.79 29.50
N LEU A 81 17.54 6.84 28.71
CA LEU A 81 16.76 5.78 28.06
C LEU A 81 15.74 6.29 27.03
N THR A 82 15.84 7.55 26.62
CA THR A 82 15.05 8.16 25.56
C THR A 82 15.63 7.83 24.19
N LEU A 83 14.80 7.85 23.15
CA LEU A 83 15.24 7.84 21.76
C LEU A 83 16.09 9.08 21.53
N ARG A 84 17.36 8.84 21.23
CA ARG A 84 18.33 9.90 20.97
C ARG A 84 18.43 10.22 19.49
N ARG A 85 18.47 9.17 18.67
CA ARG A 85 18.49 9.25 17.22
C ARG A 85 17.35 8.41 16.66
N LEU A 86 16.64 8.92 15.66
CA LEU A 86 15.65 8.17 14.89
C LEU A 86 15.84 8.44 13.40
N ILE A 87 15.79 7.38 12.61
CA ILE A 87 15.92 7.40 11.17
C ILE A 87 14.86 6.50 10.57
N PHE A 88 14.15 6.98 9.55
CA PHE A 88 13.24 6.19 8.75
C PHE A 88 13.87 5.84 7.40
N ARG A 89 13.55 4.66 6.88
CA ARG A 89 13.89 4.23 5.51
C ARG A 89 12.61 3.93 4.74
N THR A 90 12.63 4.21 3.44
CA THR A 90 11.48 4.01 2.56
C THR A 90 11.70 2.94 1.51
N SER A 91 10.62 2.54 0.84
CA SER A 91 10.60 1.60 -0.27
C SER A 91 11.44 2.04 -1.47
N ASN A 92 11.65 3.35 -1.65
CA ASN A 92 12.52 3.91 -2.69
C ASN A 92 14.00 3.95 -2.29
N GLY A 93 14.38 3.40 -1.13
CA GLY A 93 15.74 3.43 -0.61
C GLY A 93 16.17 4.79 -0.05
N ARG A 94 15.24 5.75 0.08
CA ARG A 94 15.51 7.02 0.75
C ARG A 94 15.58 6.81 2.26
N THR A 95 16.33 7.69 2.91
CA THR A 95 16.48 7.74 4.35
C THR A 95 16.16 9.15 4.83
N SER A 96 15.42 9.29 5.93
CA SER A 96 15.18 10.60 6.55
C SER A 96 16.49 11.21 7.05
N ARG A 97 16.48 12.50 7.43
CA ARG A 97 17.54 12.99 8.31
C ARG A 97 17.57 12.21 9.62
N ALA A 98 18.65 12.34 10.38
CA ALA A 98 18.67 11.90 11.76
C ALA A 98 17.86 12.88 12.61
N PHE A 99 16.79 12.39 13.23
CA PHE A 99 16.04 13.14 14.24
C PHE A 99 16.69 12.98 15.60
N GLY A 100 16.78 14.08 16.37
CA GLY A 100 17.53 14.14 17.62
C GLY A 100 19.03 14.36 17.40
N ASN A 101 19.86 13.79 18.28
CA ASN A 101 21.31 14.05 18.27
C ASN A 101 22.06 13.12 17.30
N ASP A 102 22.77 13.70 16.34
CA ASP A 102 23.58 12.98 15.37
C ASP A 102 25.04 12.77 15.81
N GLN A 103 25.46 13.35 16.95
CA GLN A 103 26.80 13.14 17.48
C GLN A 103 26.89 11.79 18.18
N GLY A 104 27.67 10.89 17.60
CA GLY A 104 27.89 9.55 18.13
C GLY A 104 28.47 9.60 19.53
N VAL A 105 27.81 8.93 20.48
CA VAL A 105 28.33 8.74 21.84
C VAL A 105 28.51 7.26 22.09
N PHE A 106 29.72 6.85 22.47
CA PHE A 106 30.07 5.46 22.62
C PHE A 106 29.70 4.87 23.99
N PRO A 107 29.14 3.63 24.04
CA PRO A 107 28.64 2.84 22.91
C PRO A 107 27.20 3.21 22.56
N GLU A 108 26.96 3.63 21.31
CA GLU A 108 25.62 3.79 20.77
C GLU A 108 25.24 2.47 20.09
N ILE A 109 24.25 1.76 20.63
CA ILE A 109 23.76 0.51 20.03
C ILE A 109 22.49 0.85 19.24
N PRO A 110 22.54 0.86 17.90
CA PRO A 110 21.35 1.08 17.09
C PRO A 110 20.42 -0.13 17.20
N VAL A 111 19.12 0.17 17.30
CA VAL A 111 18.02 -0.79 17.23
C VAL A 111 17.39 -0.64 15.85
N LEU A 112 17.61 -1.64 15.00
CA LEU A 112 16.96 -1.76 13.71
C LEU A 112 15.59 -2.42 13.88
N VAL A 113 14.56 -1.79 13.35
CA VAL A 113 13.19 -2.30 13.33
C VAL A 113 12.77 -2.43 11.87
N GLU A 114 12.79 -3.66 11.36
CA GLU A 114 12.42 -4.01 10.00
C GLU A 114 11.60 -5.30 9.98
N SER A 115 10.88 -5.53 8.88
CA SER A 115 10.15 -6.77 8.68
C SER A 115 11.09 -7.90 8.30
N ASN A 116 10.80 -9.11 8.76
CA ASN A 116 11.43 -10.35 8.30
C ASN A 116 10.60 -11.08 7.24
N ARG A 117 9.53 -10.45 6.71
CA ARG A 117 8.61 -11.00 5.73
C ARG A 117 8.56 -10.15 4.48
N ASP A 118 8.86 -10.75 3.34
CA ASP A 118 8.87 -10.07 2.04
C ASP A 118 7.47 -9.58 1.65
N GLU A 119 6.41 -10.32 2.01
CA GLU A 119 5.02 -9.94 1.73
C GLU A 119 4.47 -8.82 2.63
N ALA A 120 5.18 -8.47 3.70
CA ALA A 120 4.78 -7.43 4.64
C ALA A 120 5.92 -6.45 4.94
N PRO A 121 6.42 -5.69 3.94
CA PRO A 121 7.56 -4.81 4.12
C PRO A 121 7.19 -3.43 4.68
N ALA A 122 5.91 -3.04 4.68
CA ALA A 122 5.50 -1.68 5.02
C ALA A 122 5.26 -1.52 6.53
N VAL A 123 5.71 -0.40 7.10
CA VAL A 123 5.32 0.01 8.46
C VAL A 123 3.88 0.52 8.41
N VAL A 124 3.01 -0.09 9.22
CA VAL A 124 1.55 0.16 9.21
C VAL A 124 0.98 0.44 10.59
N GLY A 125 1.84 0.70 11.57
CA GLY A 125 1.44 0.94 12.94
C GLY A 125 2.63 0.96 13.87
N PHE A 126 2.45 1.60 15.03
CA PHE A 126 3.49 1.66 16.05
C PHE A 126 2.97 1.21 17.41
N ARG A 127 3.91 0.76 18.24
CA ARG A 127 3.74 0.61 19.67
C ARG A 127 5.01 1.02 20.38
N GLY A 128 4.89 1.47 21.61
CA GLY A 128 6.06 1.98 22.31
C GLY A 128 5.78 2.47 23.70
N ARG A 129 6.73 3.26 24.20
CA ARG A 129 6.64 3.97 25.47
C ARG A 129 7.20 5.38 25.33
N TYR A 130 6.68 6.29 26.14
CA TYR A 130 7.22 7.64 26.31
C TYR A 130 7.07 8.09 27.77
N ASP A 131 7.89 9.02 28.22
CA ASP A 131 7.66 9.75 29.47
C ASP A 131 7.80 11.27 29.23
N HIS A 132 7.91 12.04 30.30
CA HIS A 132 8.02 13.50 30.22
C HIS A 132 9.33 14.00 29.59
N HIS A 133 10.31 13.12 29.35
CA HIS A 133 11.57 13.45 28.64
C HIS A 133 11.52 13.11 27.15
N GLY A 134 10.54 12.34 26.68
CA GLY A 134 10.41 11.96 25.27
C GLY A 134 10.05 10.50 25.05
N ILE A 135 10.24 10.02 23.81
CA ILE A 135 9.99 8.63 23.44
C ILE A 135 11.10 7.74 24.04
N ILE A 136 10.75 6.58 24.59
CA ILE A 136 11.67 5.64 25.26
C ILE A 136 11.89 4.38 24.43
N GLU A 137 10.82 3.87 23.82
CA GLU A 137 10.84 2.64 23.04
C GLU A 137 9.90 2.81 21.86
N LEU A 138 10.35 2.42 20.67
CA LEU A 138 9.54 2.44 19.46
C LEU A 138 9.69 1.11 18.71
N LYS A 139 8.55 0.48 18.45
CA LYS A 139 8.41 -0.75 17.66
C LYS A 139 7.35 -0.52 16.60
N ALA A 140 7.51 -1.18 15.46
CA ALA A 140 6.58 -1.10 14.34
C ALA A 140 5.78 -2.40 14.19
N TYR A 141 4.56 -2.26 13.68
CA TYR A 141 3.83 -3.32 13.02
C TYR A 141 4.07 -3.26 11.52
N PHE A 142 4.12 -4.44 10.90
CA PHE A 142 4.40 -4.59 9.49
C PHE A 142 3.23 -5.23 8.75
N GLY A 143 2.91 -4.66 7.59
CA GLY A 143 1.81 -5.07 6.72
C GLY A 143 2.21 -5.04 5.25
N PRO A 144 1.31 -5.46 4.35
CA PRO A 144 1.56 -5.42 2.91
C PRO A 144 1.82 -3.98 2.43
N PRO A 145 2.46 -3.80 1.27
CA PRO A 145 2.58 -2.48 0.65
C PRO A 145 1.21 -1.80 0.52
N PRO A 146 1.14 -0.47 0.65
CA PRO A 146 -0.11 0.24 0.50
C PRO A 146 -0.68 0.02 -0.92
N PRO A 147 -2.01 -0.10 -1.07
CA PRO A 147 -2.61 -0.26 -2.39
C PRO A 147 -2.35 0.95 -3.26
N LYS A 148 -1.85 0.70 -4.47
CA LYS A 148 -1.60 1.73 -5.49
C LYS A 148 -2.64 1.62 -6.60
N LYS A 149 -3.36 2.73 -6.86
CA LYS A 149 -4.21 2.84 -8.06
C LYS A 149 -3.27 3.02 -9.26
N LEU A 150 -3.36 2.10 -10.23
CA LEU A 150 -2.59 2.21 -11.46
C LEU A 150 -3.28 3.20 -12.41
N ARG A 151 -2.52 3.81 -13.31
CA ARG A 151 -3.10 4.68 -14.34
C ARG A 151 -3.95 3.85 -15.28
N GLU A 152 -5.10 4.39 -15.65
CA GLU A 152 -6.00 3.82 -16.64
C GLU A 152 -5.31 3.70 -18.00
N ILE A 153 -5.71 2.69 -18.77
CA ILE A 153 -5.22 2.44 -20.13
C ILE A 153 -6.43 2.30 -21.04
N GLY A 154 -6.57 3.22 -21.99
CA GLY A 154 -7.69 3.24 -22.92
C GLY A 154 -7.76 4.53 -23.73
N GLY A 155 -8.85 4.71 -24.46
CA GLY A 155 -9.15 5.97 -25.16
C GLY A 155 -9.76 7.02 -24.26
N LEU A 156 -10.05 8.19 -24.84
CA LEU A 156 -10.62 9.35 -24.15
C LEU A 156 -12.15 9.31 -24.02
N GLY A 157 -12.81 8.25 -24.51
CA GLY A 157 -14.26 8.10 -24.50
C GLY A 157 -14.74 7.07 -23.50
N GLY A 158 -16.04 7.10 -23.18
CA GLY A 158 -16.69 6.22 -22.20
C GLY A 158 -17.15 6.99 -20.95
N GLU A 159 -17.92 6.33 -20.10
CA GLU A 159 -18.24 6.81 -18.75
C GLU A 159 -17.22 6.22 -17.77
N GLU A 160 -16.73 7.04 -16.84
CA GLU A 160 -15.83 6.59 -15.77
C GLU A 160 -16.59 5.68 -14.80
N TRP A 161 -15.95 4.58 -14.39
CA TRP A 161 -16.48 3.65 -13.40
C TRP A 161 -15.34 3.11 -12.51
N ASP A 162 -15.69 2.75 -11.28
CA ASP A 162 -14.77 2.15 -10.30
C ASP A 162 -15.60 1.19 -9.45
N ASP A 163 -15.33 -0.12 -9.53
CA ASP A 163 -16.03 -1.14 -8.74
C ASP A 163 -15.72 -1.01 -7.23
N GLY A 164 -14.74 -0.18 -6.86
CA GLY A 164 -14.26 -0.07 -5.50
C GLY A 164 -13.36 -1.25 -5.12
N LYS A 165 -12.89 -1.24 -3.87
CA LYS A 165 -11.93 -2.23 -3.38
C LYS A 165 -12.64 -3.50 -2.92
N HIS A 166 -12.15 -4.63 -3.42
CA HIS A 166 -12.52 -5.97 -2.97
C HIS A 166 -11.32 -6.78 -2.48
N GLU A 167 -11.58 -7.80 -1.67
CA GLU A 167 -10.54 -8.66 -1.10
C GLU A 167 -9.98 -9.62 -2.15
N HIS A 168 -10.83 -10.21 -3.01
CA HIS A 168 -10.40 -11.10 -4.07
C HIS A 168 -11.21 -10.93 -5.36
N VAL A 169 -10.52 -10.97 -6.50
CA VAL A 169 -11.13 -11.21 -7.82
C VAL A 169 -11.40 -12.70 -7.97
N LYS A 170 -12.64 -13.09 -8.23
CA LYS A 170 -13.07 -14.49 -8.35
C LYS A 170 -13.29 -14.88 -9.81
N THR A 171 -14.13 -14.13 -10.51
CA THR A 171 -14.50 -14.45 -11.90
C THR A 171 -14.55 -13.18 -12.71
N ILE A 172 -13.86 -13.16 -13.84
CA ILE A 172 -13.92 -12.08 -14.81
C ILE A 172 -14.83 -12.54 -15.95
N HIS A 173 -15.86 -11.77 -16.24
CA HIS A 173 -16.80 -11.99 -17.33
C HIS A 173 -16.49 -11.01 -18.45
N ILE A 174 -16.29 -11.55 -19.64
CA ILE A 174 -15.94 -10.78 -20.82
C ILE A 174 -17.05 -10.95 -21.85
N GLY A 175 -17.66 -9.86 -22.28
CA GLY A 175 -18.62 -9.84 -23.37
C GLY A 175 -17.97 -9.52 -24.69
N ARG A 176 -18.34 -10.27 -25.73
CA ARG A 176 -17.90 -10.04 -27.10
C ARG A 176 -19.08 -9.62 -27.97
N GLY A 177 -18.84 -8.60 -28.81
CA GLY A 177 -19.76 -8.14 -29.85
C GLY A 177 -19.19 -8.38 -31.25
N ALA A 178 -19.86 -7.86 -32.27
CA ALA A 178 -19.46 -8.06 -33.66
C ALA A 178 -18.09 -7.45 -34.03
N SER A 179 -17.64 -6.46 -33.27
CA SER A 179 -16.44 -5.67 -33.58
C SER A 179 -15.42 -5.59 -32.45
N GLY A 180 -15.55 -6.41 -31.39
CA GLY A 180 -14.58 -6.41 -30.28
C GLY A 180 -15.19 -6.76 -28.92
N LEU A 181 -14.47 -6.38 -27.87
CA LEU A 181 -14.94 -6.48 -26.49
C LEU A 181 -16.03 -5.43 -26.26
N THR A 182 -17.17 -5.85 -25.71
CA THR A 182 -18.32 -4.96 -25.47
C THR A 182 -18.73 -4.89 -24.02
N MET A 183 -18.26 -5.81 -23.17
CA MET A 183 -18.59 -5.81 -21.76
C MET A 183 -17.46 -6.38 -20.91
N LEU A 184 -17.27 -5.80 -19.73
CA LEU A 184 -16.50 -6.35 -18.63
C LEU A 184 -17.37 -6.33 -17.37
N GLN A 185 -17.35 -7.43 -16.62
CA GLN A 185 -17.98 -7.52 -15.31
C GLN A 185 -17.12 -8.43 -14.45
N VAL A 186 -16.92 -8.09 -13.19
CA VAL A 186 -16.06 -8.86 -12.29
C VAL A 186 -16.87 -9.28 -11.07
N ASP A 187 -16.80 -10.56 -10.74
CA ASP A 187 -17.29 -11.07 -9.47
C ASP A 187 -16.14 -11.15 -8.47
N TYR A 188 -16.44 -10.72 -7.26
CA TYR A 188 -15.50 -10.61 -6.16
C TYR A 188 -15.90 -11.50 -4.98
N LYS A 189 -14.96 -11.69 -4.06
CA LYS A 189 -15.17 -12.35 -2.78
C LYS A 189 -14.59 -11.47 -1.67
N ASP A 190 -15.45 -11.05 -0.74
CA ASP A 190 -15.11 -10.24 0.43
C ASP A 190 -15.46 -11.00 1.71
N GLY A 191 -14.44 -11.48 2.43
CA GLY A 191 -14.60 -12.41 3.54
C GLY A 191 -15.42 -13.63 3.11
N THR A 192 -16.62 -13.79 3.67
CA THR A 192 -17.55 -14.87 3.33
C THR A 192 -18.54 -14.50 2.22
N THR A 193 -18.61 -13.25 1.79
CA THR A 193 -19.63 -12.71 0.91
C THR A 193 -19.17 -12.75 -0.55
N LEU A 194 -20.05 -13.19 -1.46
CA LEU A 194 -19.85 -13.01 -2.89
C LEU A 194 -20.44 -11.67 -3.30
N VAL A 195 -19.65 -10.87 -4.01
CA VAL A 195 -20.07 -9.56 -4.50
C VAL A 195 -20.02 -9.62 -6.01
N GLN A 196 -21.16 -9.36 -6.65
CA GLN A 196 -21.24 -9.27 -8.10
C GLN A 196 -21.00 -7.81 -8.48
N GLY A 197 -19.93 -7.54 -9.23
CA GLY A 197 -19.62 -6.20 -9.72
C GLY A 197 -20.61 -5.74 -10.78
N ASP A 198 -20.60 -4.44 -11.05
CA ASP A 198 -21.46 -3.86 -12.06
C ASP A 198 -21.04 -4.29 -13.46
N ARG A 199 -21.99 -4.19 -14.39
CA ARG A 199 -21.72 -4.52 -15.79
C ARG A 199 -21.30 -3.25 -16.53
N HIS A 200 -20.06 -3.24 -16.99
CA HIS A 200 -19.49 -2.12 -17.73
C HIS A 200 -19.53 -2.42 -19.22
N GLY A 201 -20.18 -1.55 -20.00
CA GLY A 201 -20.33 -1.69 -21.45
C GLY A 201 -21.76 -2.06 -21.90
N MET A 202 -21.88 -2.55 -23.13
CA MET A 202 -23.16 -2.71 -23.84
C MET A 202 -23.58 -4.18 -24.03
N VAL A 203 -24.66 -4.38 -24.79
CA VAL A 203 -25.20 -5.70 -25.15
C VAL A 203 -24.12 -6.57 -25.80
N THR A 204 -24.05 -7.82 -25.36
CA THR A 204 -23.06 -8.82 -25.76
C THR A 204 -23.69 -9.88 -26.65
N LEU A 205 -23.01 -10.31 -27.71
CA LEU A 205 -23.44 -11.45 -28.54
C LEU A 205 -23.05 -12.79 -27.90
N SER A 206 -21.87 -12.83 -27.28
CA SER A 206 -21.40 -13.98 -26.50
C SER A 206 -20.68 -13.51 -25.24
N LYS A 207 -20.50 -14.44 -24.29
CA LYS A 207 -19.80 -14.21 -23.02
C LYS A 207 -18.76 -15.31 -22.81
N ASP A 208 -17.59 -14.89 -22.36
CA ASP A 208 -16.52 -15.74 -21.88
C ASP A 208 -16.28 -15.46 -20.40
N THR A 209 -15.72 -16.44 -19.69
CA THR A 209 -15.33 -16.28 -18.28
C THR A 209 -13.90 -16.70 -18.06
N PHE A 210 -13.26 -16.04 -17.10
CA PHE A 210 -11.98 -16.44 -16.53
C PHE A 210 -12.14 -16.57 -15.02
N GLU A 211 -12.06 -17.81 -14.53
CA GLU A 211 -12.17 -18.10 -13.11
C GLU A 211 -10.78 -18.19 -12.47
N ILE A 212 -10.63 -17.50 -11.34
CA ILE A 212 -9.40 -17.49 -10.55
C ILE A 212 -9.63 -18.32 -9.28
N PRO A 213 -8.76 -19.30 -8.96
CA PRO A 213 -8.83 -20.05 -7.70
C PRO A 213 -8.42 -19.17 -6.50
N TYR A 214 -9.29 -18.22 -6.15
CA TYR A 214 -9.00 -17.07 -5.27
C TYR A 214 -8.49 -17.44 -3.86
N GLU A 215 -8.78 -18.66 -3.39
CA GLU A 215 -8.33 -19.21 -2.11
C GLU A 215 -6.81 -19.53 -2.11
N THR A 216 -6.23 -19.75 -3.29
CA THR A 216 -4.83 -20.19 -3.45
C THR A 216 -4.03 -19.33 -4.43
N ASP A 217 -4.71 -18.48 -5.19
CA ASP A 217 -4.13 -17.70 -6.28
C ASP A 217 -4.81 -16.33 -6.36
N HIS A 218 -4.23 -15.41 -7.13
CA HIS A 218 -4.82 -14.11 -7.38
C HIS A 218 -4.29 -13.51 -8.67
N LEU A 219 -5.07 -12.60 -9.26
CA LEU A 219 -4.70 -11.84 -10.43
C LEU A 219 -3.49 -10.93 -10.10
N VAL A 220 -2.44 -11.01 -10.92
CA VAL A 220 -1.23 -10.19 -10.79
C VAL A 220 -0.98 -9.31 -12.01
N THR A 221 -1.43 -9.75 -13.19
CA THR A 221 -1.21 -9.02 -14.44
C THR A 221 -2.47 -8.99 -15.28
N VAL A 222 -2.78 -7.80 -15.80
CA VAL A 222 -3.70 -7.60 -16.92
C VAL A 222 -2.90 -7.05 -18.08
N GLU A 223 -2.91 -7.76 -19.20
CA GLU A 223 -2.39 -7.26 -20.46
C GLU A 223 -3.55 -6.67 -21.27
N VAL A 224 -3.37 -5.43 -21.70
CA VAL A 224 -4.35 -4.65 -22.42
C VAL A 224 -3.80 -4.33 -23.80
N TYR A 225 -4.50 -4.77 -24.83
CA TYR A 225 -4.23 -4.39 -26.21
C TYR A 225 -5.18 -3.28 -26.59
N ARG A 226 -4.64 -2.23 -27.21
CA ARG A 226 -5.41 -1.08 -27.66
C ARG A 226 -5.25 -0.88 -29.16
N ASN A 227 -6.36 -0.58 -29.82
CA ASN A 227 -6.36 -0.31 -31.25
C ASN A 227 -7.28 0.87 -31.56
N LYS A 228 -6.98 1.59 -32.64
CA LYS A 228 -7.85 2.63 -33.18
C LYS A 228 -8.82 1.99 -34.15
N VAL A 229 -10.10 1.94 -33.79
CA VAL A 229 -11.14 1.39 -34.65
C VAL A 229 -11.94 2.56 -35.27
N GLY A 230 -11.66 2.88 -36.53
CA GLY A 230 -12.41 3.91 -37.27
C GLY A 230 -12.02 5.35 -36.91
N ARG A 231 -13.01 6.21 -36.61
CA ARG A 231 -12.82 7.65 -36.33
C ARG A 231 -12.18 7.86 -34.95
N GLU A 232 -10.85 7.78 -34.94
CA GLU A 232 -9.89 8.33 -33.95
C GLU A 232 -9.93 7.85 -32.49
N ASP A 233 -11.02 7.24 -32.01
CA ASP A 233 -11.09 6.77 -30.63
C ASP A 233 -10.37 5.42 -30.46
N GLU A 234 -9.40 5.41 -29.55
CA GLU A 234 -8.66 4.22 -29.15
C GLU A 234 -9.55 3.36 -28.22
N CYS A 235 -9.69 2.07 -28.52
CA CYS A 235 -10.47 1.15 -27.68
C CYS A 235 -9.64 -0.07 -27.31
N ILE A 236 -10.05 -0.74 -26.22
CA ILE A 236 -9.45 -2.01 -25.81
C ILE A 236 -9.85 -3.08 -26.84
N SER A 237 -8.87 -3.57 -27.59
CA SER A 237 -9.05 -4.57 -28.65
C SER A 237 -8.93 -6.00 -28.14
N ALA A 238 -8.10 -6.21 -27.10
CA ALA A 238 -8.00 -7.49 -26.42
C ALA A 238 -7.52 -7.39 -24.96
N LEU A 239 -7.86 -8.40 -24.17
CA LEU A 239 -7.41 -8.59 -22.80
C LEU A 239 -6.82 -9.98 -22.59
N ARG A 240 -5.77 -10.07 -21.77
CA ARG A 240 -5.25 -11.33 -21.23
C ARG A 240 -4.90 -11.18 -19.76
N PHE A 241 -5.28 -12.17 -18.96
CA PHE A 241 -5.10 -12.16 -17.51
C PHE A 241 -4.06 -13.19 -17.09
N LYS A 242 -3.25 -12.86 -16.09
CA LYS A 242 -2.29 -13.78 -15.48
C LYS A 242 -2.36 -13.73 -13.96
N THR A 243 -2.23 -14.89 -13.34
CA THR A 243 -2.25 -15.06 -11.89
C THR A 243 -0.86 -15.32 -11.33
N ARG A 244 -0.71 -15.19 -10.00
CA ARG A 244 0.56 -15.41 -9.30
C ARG A 244 1.11 -16.81 -9.52
N ASN A 245 0.25 -17.83 -9.51
CA ASN A 245 0.67 -19.22 -9.67
C ASN A 245 0.82 -19.64 -11.14
N GLY A 246 0.79 -18.69 -12.08
CA GLY A 246 1.09 -18.92 -13.49
C GLY A 246 -0.10 -19.36 -14.34
N LEU A 247 -1.34 -19.29 -13.84
CA LEU A 247 -2.51 -19.44 -14.68
C LEU A 247 -2.60 -18.25 -15.64
N VAL A 248 -2.80 -18.52 -16.92
CA VAL A 248 -2.94 -17.51 -17.97
C VAL A 248 -4.24 -17.76 -18.71
N SER A 249 -5.07 -16.72 -18.84
CA SER A 249 -6.31 -16.81 -19.60
C SER A 249 -6.05 -16.96 -21.10
N GLU A 250 -7.08 -17.35 -21.84
CA GLU A 250 -7.09 -17.14 -23.28
C GLU A 250 -6.98 -15.63 -23.63
N MET A 251 -6.70 -15.34 -24.89
CA MET A 251 -6.76 -13.97 -25.40
C MET A 251 -8.21 -13.61 -25.70
N TYR A 252 -8.77 -12.67 -24.96
CA TYR A 252 -10.11 -12.19 -25.20
C TYR A 252 -10.09 -11.01 -26.15
N GLY A 253 -10.50 -11.20 -27.41
CA GLY A 253 -10.54 -10.16 -28.43
C GLY A 253 -9.48 -10.38 -29.52
N VAL A 254 -9.12 -9.33 -30.24
CA VAL A 254 -8.12 -9.39 -31.33
C VAL A 254 -6.87 -8.64 -30.90
N ALA A 255 -5.82 -9.37 -30.53
CA ALA A 255 -4.52 -8.83 -30.13
C ALA A 255 -3.88 -8.07 -31.30
N SER A 256 -4.17 -6.78 -31.37
CA SER A 256 -3.76 -5.87 -32.43
C SER A 256 -3.48 -4.49 -31.83
N GLY A 257 -2.51 -3.79 -32.40
CA GLY A 257 -2.06 -2.49 -31.90
C GLY A 257 -1.02 -2.61 -30.79
N GLU A 258 -1.02 -1.64 -29.87
CA GLU A 258 -0.05 -1.55 -28.78
C GLU A 258 -0.50 -2.38 -27.56
N MET A 259 0.46 -3.04 -26.91
CA MET A 259 0.22 -3.81 -25.69
C MET A 259 0.80 -3.09 -24.49
N HIS A 260 -0.02 -2.95 -23.45
CA HIS A 260 0.40 -2.49 -22.13
C HIS A 260 0.16 -3.57 -21.10
N SER A 261 1.00 -3.60 -20.07
CA SER A 261 0.88 -4.54 -18.96
C SER A 261 0.70 -3.79 -17.64
N LEU A 262 -0.43 -4.01 -16.99
CA LEU A 262 -0.69 -3.60 -15.62
C LEU A 262 -0.29 -4.76 -14.71
N THR A 263 0.84 -4.62 -14.04
CA THR A 263 1.34 -5.66 -13.11
C THR A 263 1.46 -5.09 -11.70
N GLY A 264 0.96 -5.84 -10.72
CA GLY A 264 1.06 -5.52 -9.31
C GLY A 264 1.19 -6.77 -8.46
N HIS A 265 1.29 -6.61 -7.14
CA HIS A 265 1.38 -7.72 -6.20
C HIS A 265 0.08 -8.53 -6.14
N LYS A 266 -1.07 -7.85 -6.18
CA LYS A 266 -2.42 -8.42 -6.24
C LYS A 266 -3.37 -7.34 -6.76
N ALA A 267 -4.19 -7.67 -7.76
CA ALA A 267 -5.29 -6.81 -8.19
C ALA A 267 -6.48 -6.99 -7.23
N ALA A 268 -7.01 -5.86 -6.74
CA ALA A 268 -8.12 -5.81 -5.78
C ALA A 268 -9.39 -5.14 -6.34
N CYS A 269 -9.34 -4.69 -7.60
CA CYS A 269 -10.37 -3.94 -8.30
C CYS A 269 -9.99 -3.85 -9.79
N CYS A 270 -10.97 -3.68 -10.67
CA CYS A 270 -10.77 -3.26 -12.05
C CYS A 270 -11.26 -1.80 -12.24
N PHE A 271 -10.53 -1.05 -13.06
CA PHE A 271 -10.81 0.32 -13.49
C PHE A 271 -10.74 0.37 -15.02
#